data_AF-A0A1I7X3C1-F1
#
_entry.id   AF-A0A1I7X3C1-F1
#
_cell.length_a   1.000
_cell.length_b   1.000
_cell.length_c   1.000
_cell.angle_alpha   90.00
_cell.angle_beta   90.00
_cell.angle_gamma   90.00
#
_symmetry.space_group_name_H-M   'P 1'
#
loop_
_entity.id
_entity.type
_entity.pdbx_description
1 polymer ?
#
loop_
_entity_poly.entity_id
_entity_poly.type
_entity_poly.pdbx_seq_one_letter_code
_entity_poly.pdbx_strand_id
1 'polypeptide(L)'
;MRFLILFSNLFLVILSKGCEPITIPLCKGIGYNMTSYPNSYGHEKQEEAGLEVHQFFPLVETDFALYGTLSRGEEKMQSNHAEERKY
;
A
#
# COMPACT_ATOMS: atom_id res chain seq x y z
N MET A 1 -40.14 15.24 9.23
CA MET A 1 -39.38 14.13 9.86
C MET A 1 -38.62 13.27 8.84
N ARG A 2 -39.24 12.83 7.72
CA ARG A 2 -38.54 12.05 6.67
C ARG A 2 -37.37 12.77 5.97
N PHE A 3 -37.49 14.07 5.71
CA PHE A 3 -36.39 14.87 5.13
C PHE A 3 -35.15 14.91 6.03
N LEU A 4 -35.30 15.07 7.36
CA LEU A 4 -34.18 15.08 8.30
C LEU A 4 -33.43 13.74 8.34
N ILE A 5 -34.15 12.62 8.18
CA ILE A 5 -33.58 11.28 8.10
C ILE A 5 -32.78 11.12 6.78
N LEU A 6 -33.28 11.64 5.66
CA LEU A 6 -32.54 11.60 4.39
C LEU A 6 -31.28 12.47 4.44
N PHE A 7 -31.37 13.67 5.01
CA PHE A 7 -30.20 14.52 5.25
C PHE A 7 -29.20 13.90 6.23
N SER A 8 -29.65 13.23 7.29
CA SER A 8 -28.75 12.55 8.23
C SER A 8 -28.07 11.34 7.62
N ASN A 9 -28.77 10.55 6.79
CA ASN A 9 -28.18 9.42 6.06
C ASN A 9 -27.22 9.89 4.95
N LEU A 10 -27.58 10.96 4.23
CA LEU A 10 -26.69 11.60 3.26
C LEU A 10 -25.43 12.14 3.93
N PHE A 11 -25.58 12.77 5.10
CA PHE A 11 -24.46 13.26 5.90
C PHE A 11 -23.55 12.11 6.38
N LEU A 12 -24.14 10.98 6.80
CA LEU A 12 -23.40 9.79 7.23
C LEU A 12 -22.60 9.14 6.10
N VAL A 13 -23.18 9.04 4.90
CA VAL A 13 -22.50 8.47 3.72
C VAL A 13 -21.32 9.34 3.28
N ILE A 14 -21.43 10.67 3.40
CA ILE A 14 -20.34 11.60 3.06
C ILE A 14 -19.19 11.53 4.07
N LEU A 15 -19.44 11.14 5.32
CA LEU A 15 -18.41 11.05 6.37
C LEU A 15 -17.70 9.68 6.43
N SER A 16 -18.25 8.63 5.81
CA SER A 16 -17.61 7.31 5.86
C SER A 16 -16.34 7.29 5.02
N LYS A 17 -15.17 7.18 5.68
CA LYS A 17 -13.89 6.94 5.01
C LYS A 17 -13.91 5.53 4.42
N GLY A 18 -13.86 5.45 3.10
CA GLY A 18 -13.72 4.19 2.39
C GLY A 18 -12.31 3.61 2.55
N CYS A 19 -12.21 2.28 2.43
CA CYS A 19 -10.93 1.60 2.31
C CYS A 19 -10.74 1.12 0.86
N GLU A 20 -9.51 1.19 0.37
CA GLU A 20 -9.11 0.71 -0.95
C GLU A 20 -7.85 -0.18 -0.87
N PRO A 21 -7.65 -1.11 -1.82
CA PRO A 21 -6.47 -1.96 -1.84
C PRO A 21 -5.17 -1.16 -1.98
N ILE A 22 -4.11 -1.60 -1.29
CA ILE A 22 -2.79 -0.95 -1.38
C ILE A 22 -2.19 -1.16 -2.77
N THR A 23 -1.90 -0.07 -3.46
CA THR A 23 -1.25 -0.05 -4.77
C THR A 23 0.21 0.40 -4.70
N ILE A 24 0.59 1.19 -3.67
CA ILE A 24 1.95 1.69 -3.45
C ILE A 24 2.92 0.50 -3.26
N PRO A 25 3.92 0.30 -4.14
CA PRO A 25 4.81 -0.87 -4.10
C PRO A 25 5.55 -1.05 -2.77
N LEU A 26 6.02 0.05 -2.17
CA LEU A 26 6.76 0.03 -0.91
C LEU A 26 5.92 -0.44 0.29
N CYS A 27 4.60 -0.33 0.20
CA CYS A 27 3.68 -0.65 1.28
C CYS A 27 3.04 -2.04 1.13
N LYS A 28 3.51 -2.87 0.18
CA LYS A 28 3.01 -4.24 0.00
C LYS A 28 3.71 -5.20 0.95
N GLY A 29 2.99 -6.23 1.42
CA GLY A 29 3.57 -7.30 2.24
C GLY A 29 3.82 -6.94 3.71
N ILE A 30 3.34 -5.78 4.18
CA ILE A 30 3.58 -5.27 5.54
C ILE A 30 2.56 -5.75 6.59
N GLY A 31 1.76 -6.78 6.27
CA GLY A 31 0.78 -7.40 7.19
C GLY A 31 -0.67 -6.92 7.02
N TYR A 32 -0.96 -6.04 6.05
CA TYR A 32 -2.33 -5.65 5.65
C TYR A 32 -2.38 -5.29 4.16
N ASN A 33 -3.58 -5.29 3.58
CA ASN A 33 -3.78 -5.08 2.13
C ASN A 33 -4.74 -3.95 1.77
N MET A 34 -5.35 -3.29 2.75
CA MET A 34 -6.29 -2.18 2.57
C MET A 34 -5.76 -0.92 3.27
N THR A 35 -6.03 0.24 2.69
CA THR A 35 -5.70 1.56 3.24
C THR A 35 -6.88 2.50 3.10
N SER A 36 -6.95 3.54 3.93
CA SER A 36 -8.02 4.54 3.90
C SER A 36 -7.46 5.92 3.62
N TYR A 37 -8.21 6.72 2.85
CA TYR A 37 -7.89 8.11 2.56
C TYR A 37 -8.98 9.06 3.10
N PRO A 38 -8.64 10.31 3.46
CA PRO A 38 -7.29 10.88 3.50
C PRO A 38 -6.42 10.20 4.57
N ASN A 39 -5.13 10.02 4.26
CA ASN A 39 -4.18 9.42 5.21
C ASN A 39 -3.69 10.45 6.25
N SER A 40 -2.88 10.02 7.21
CA SER A 40 -2.41 10.89 8.31
C SER A 40 -1.54 12.07 7.86
N TYR A 41 -1.07 12.06 6.62
CA TYR A 41 -0.24 13.12 6.03
C TYR A 41 -1.06 14.08 5.16
N GLY A 42 -2.39 13.93 5.09
CA GLY A 42 -3.26 14.83 4.34
C GLY A 42 -3.39 14.51 2.86
N HIS A 43 -2.75 13.44 2.38
CA HIS A 43 -2.96 12.97 1.02
C HIS A 43 -4.39 12.48 0.85
N GLU A 44 -4.99 12.78 -0.31
CA GLU A 44 -6.36 12.36 -0.65
C GLU A 44 -6.37 11.09 -1.52
N LYS A 45 -5.23 10.74 -2.14
CA LYS A 45 -5.10 9.56 -3.02
C LYS A 45 -3.77 8.82 -2.83
N GLN A 46 -3.77 7.53 -3.14
CA GLN A 46 -2.54 6.72 -3.16
C GLN A 46 -1.47 7.19 -4.13
N GLU A 47 -1.86 7.78 -5.27
CA GLU A 47 -0.91 8.29 -6.25
C GLU A 47 -0.05 9.42 -5.66
N GLU A 48 -0.66 10.34 -4.92
CA GLU A 48 0.00 11.46 -4.26
C GLU A 48 0.96 10.97 -3.17
N ALA A 49 0.46 10.13 -2.25
CA ALA A 49 1.27 9.53 -1.20
C ALA A 49 2.41 8.65 -1.76
N GLY A 50 2.16 8.01 -2.91
CA GLY A 50 3.13 7.18 -3.63
C GLY A 50 4.31 7.99 -4.16
N LEU A 51 4.08 9.22 -4.63
CA LEU A 51 5.13 10.13 -5.08
C LEU A 51 6.01 10.58 -3.92
N GLU A 52 5.42 10.94 -2.78
CA GLU A 52 6.17 11.39 -1.61
C GLU A 52 6.96 10.25 -0.95
N VAL A 53 6.35 9.08 -0.78
CA VAL A 53 7.02 7.96 -0.12
C VAL A 53 8.15 7.38 -0.98
N HIS A 54 8.11 7.58 -2.30
CA HIS A 54 9.14 7.10 -3.22
C HIS A 54 10.53 7.65 -2.89
N GLN A 55 10.64 8.84 -2.28
CA GLN A 55 11.93 9.40 -1.88
C GLN A 55 12.67 8.54 -0.83
N PHE A 56 11.94 7.72 -0.08
CA PHE A 56 12.50 6.86 0.97
C PHE A 56 12.88 5.47 0.47
N PHE A 57 12.66 5.15 -0.82
CA PHE A 57 13.06 3.85 -1.41
C PHE A 57 14.51 3.46 -1.11
N PRO A 58 15.51 4.34 -1.33
CA PRO A 58 16.90 3.98 -1.11
C PRO A 58 17.19 3.56 0.34
N LEU A 59 16.54 4.21 1.32
CA LEU A 59 16.73 3.89 2.74
C LEU A 59 16.13 2.54 3.10
N VAL A 60 14.91 2.27 2.62
CA VAL A 60 14.22 1.00 2.87
C VAL A 60 14.96 -0.16 2.18
N GLU A 61 15.46 0.04 0.97
CA GLU A 61 16.22 -0.99 0.26
C GLU A 61 17.55 -1.31 0.98
N THR A 62 18.25 -0.31 1.52
CA THR A 62 19.49 -0.56 2.28
C THR A 62 19.23 -1.29 3.59
N ASP A 63 18.18 -0.92 4.34
CA ASP A 63 17.83 -1.57 5.59
C ASP A 63 17.28 -2.99 5.35
N PHE A 64 16.38 -3.15 4.37
CA PHE A 64 15.91 -4.48 3.94
C PHE A 64 17.04 -5.30 3.34
N ALA A 65 18.08 -4.72 2.73
CA ALA A 65 19.25 -5.48 2.33
C ALA A 65 20.06 -5.93 3.55
N LEU A 66 20.13 -5.14 4.63
CA LEU A 66 20.82 -5.53 5.87
C LEU A 66 20.04 -6.64 6.61
N TYR A 67 18.75 -6.44 6.90
CA TYR A 67 17.88 -7.48 7.49
C TYR A 67 17.69 -8.66 6.54
N GLY A 68 17.51 -8.38 5.26
CA GLY A 68 17.37 -9.39 4.22
C GLY A 68 18.64 -10.16 3.97
N THR A 69 19.86 -9.65 4.20
CA THR A 69 21.07 -10.50 4.16
C THR A 69 21.14 -11.53 5.27
N LEU A 70 20.42 -11.34 6.38
CA LEU A 70 20.20 -12.38 7.38
C LEU A 70 19.18 -13.43 6.91
N SER A 71 18.22 -13.05 6.06
CA SER A 71 17.19 -13.95 5.49
C SER A 71 17.46 -14.43 4.05
N ARG A 72 18.49 -13.92 3.36
CA ARG A 72 18.82 -14.18 1.94
C ARG A 72 19.47 -15.55 1.73
N GLY A 73 19.49 -16.39 2.77
CA GLY A 73 19.76 -17.81 2.65
C GLY A 73 18.68 -18.56 1.86
N GLU A 74 17.46 -18.01 1.66
CA GLU A 74 16.33 -18.81 1.14
C GLU A 74 15.64 -18.26 -0.14
N GLU A 75 15.83 -17.00 -0.54
CA GLU A 75 15.07 -16.40 -1.68
C GLU A 75 15.85 -16.17 -2.99
N LYS A 76 17.05 -16.75 -3.16
CA LYS A 76 17.74 -16.76 -4.48
C LYS A 76 17.52 -18.05 -5.29
N MET A 77 16.36 -18.69 -5.15
CA MET A 77 16.01 -19.90 -5.92
C MET A 77 14.78 -19.73 -6.84
N GLN A 78 14.20 -18.53 -6.98
CA GLN A 78 13.00 -18.35 -7.82
C GLN A 78 13.07 -17.31 -8.93
N SER A 79 14.20 -16.62 -9.15
CA SER A 79 14.36 -15.77 -10.34
C SER A 79 15.02 -16.47 -11.54
N ASN A 80 15.57 -17.68 -11.38
CA ASN A 80 16.28 -18.38 -12.47
C ASN A 80 15.48 -19.55 -13.08
N HIS A 81 14.25 -19.84 -12.62
CA HIS A 81 13.44 -20.96 -13.16
C HIS A 81 12.36 -20.53 -14.18
N ALA A 82 12.20 -19.23 -14.46
CA ALA A 82 11.21 -18.74 -15.42
C ALA A 82 11.74 -18.64 -16.87
N GLU A 83 13.05 -18.77 -17.11
CA GLU A 83 13.67 -18.58 -18.44
C GLU A 83 13.90 -19.91 -19.20
N GLU A 84 13.81 -21.09 -18.57
CA GLU A 84 14.13 -22.40 -19.19
C GLU A 84 12.90 -23.23 -19.62
N ARG A 85 11.72 -22.62 -19.79
CA ARG A 85 10.54 -23.26 -20.42
C ARG A 85 10.15 -22.63 -21.75
N LYS A 86 11.16 -22.27 -22.55
CA LYS A 86 11.00 -21.86 -23.94
C LYS A 86 12.05 -22.49 -24.85
N TYR A 87 12.21 -23.81 -24.76
CA TYR A 87 12.70 -24.66 -25.85
C TYR A 87 12.16 -26.08 -25.65
#